data_AF-A0A9F2R743-F1
#
_entry.id   AF-A0A9F2R743-F1
#
_cell.length_a   1.000
_cell.length_b   1.000
_cell.length_c   1.000
_cell.angle_alpha   90.00
_cell.angle_beta   90.00
_cell.angle_gamma   90.00
#
_symmetry.space_group_name_H-M   'P 1'
#
loop_
_entity.id
_entity.type
_entity.pdbx_description
1 polymer ?
#
loop_
_entity_poly.entity_id
_entity_poly.type
_entity_poly.pdbx_seq_one_letter_code
_entity_poly.pdbx_strand_id
1 'polypeptide(L)'
;MAAPGSVEEMRNRVVLGEFGVRNVHTTDFPGNYSGYNDAWDKQRFEKNFKVDMIHMDESTLEFDMVGIDAAIANAFRRILLAEVPTMAVEKVFVYNNTSIVQDEILAHRLGLIPICADPRLFEYKSEEDECDEINTLQFQLKIKCSRNPQAARESSDPNELYINHKVYSKHMEWVPLGSQADNMNANFRPVHDDILIAQLRPGQEIDVLMHCVKGIGKDHAKFSPVATASYRLLPEITLLQPVEGEAAERLKKCFSSGVIEIEEIKGKKVARVANARLDTFSREIFRHDDLKNLVHLARVRDHYIFSVESTGILPPDVLVSEAIKVLMGKCQRFLEELKSIQKK
;
A
#
# COMPACT_ATOMS: atom_id res chain seq x y z
N MET A 1 38.72 2.66 -21.33
CA MET A 1 37.40 2.47 -21.95
C MET A 1 36.83 1.19 -21.39
N ALA A 2 35.68 1.21 -20.73
CA ALA A 2 35.03 -0.03 -20.28
C ALA A 2 34.58 -0.84 -21.51
N ALA A 3 34.69 -2.17 -21.46
CA ALA A 3 34.21 -3.04 -22.51
C ALA A 3 32.69 -2.85 -22.71
N PRO A 4 32.15 -2.94 -23.94
CA PRO A 4 30.74 -2.64 -24.23
C PRO A 4 29.74 -3.40 -23.36
N GLY A 5 30.01 -4.67 -23.03
CA GLY A 5 29.15 -5.45 -22.13
C GLY A 5 29.11 -4.94 -20.68
N SER A 6 30.21 -4.35 -20.18
CA SER A 6 30.26 -3.78 -18.83
C SER A 6 29.46 -2.47 -18.73
N VAL A 7 29.37 -1.71 -19.83
CA VAL A 7 28.59 -0.46 -19.88
C VAL A 7 27.09 -0.76 -19.85
N GLU A 8 26.64 -1.78 -20.58
CA GLU A 8 25.24 -2.19 -20.61
C GLU A 8 24.75 -2.69 -19.26
N GLU A 9 25.57 -3.49 -18.56
CA GLU A 9 25.29 -3.94 -17.21
C GLU A 9 25.21 -2.76 -16.21
N MET A 10 26.17 -1.82 -16.29
CA MET A 10 26.19 -0.63 -15.42
C MET A 10 24.92 0.22 -15.55
N ARG A 11 24.34 0.27 -16.75
CA ARG A 11 23.13 1.05 -17.08
C ARG A 11 21.83 0.36 -16.72
N ASN A 12 21.75 -0.96 -16.89
CA ASN A 12 20.46 -1.65 -16.88
C ASN A 12 20.28 -2.57 -15.67
N ARG A 13 21.38 -2.89 -14.94
CA ARG A 13 21.37 -3.87 -13.86
C ARG A 13 21.90 -3.28 -12.57
N VAL A 14 21.11 -3.46 -11.51
CA VAL A 14 21.55 -3.21 -10.13
C VAL A 14 22.09 -4.52 -9.57
N VAL A 15 23.39 -4.62 -9.35
CA VAL A 15 24.06 -5.88 -9.01
C VAL A 15 24.20 -6.02 -7.50
N LEU A 16 23.82 -7.18 -6.96
CA LEU A 16 23.95 -7.49 -5.54
C LEU A 16 25.20 -8.32 -5.31
N GLY A 17 26.21 -7.72 -4.66
CA GLY A 17 27.38 -8.43 -4.16
C GLY A 17 27.20 -8.89 -2.72
N GLU A 18 28.20 -9.60 -2.21
CA GLU A 18 28.27 -10.07 -0.82
C GLU A 18 28.24 -8.90 0.18
N PHE A 19 29.12 -7.91 -0.01
CA PHE A 19 29.30 -6.79 0.93
C PHE A 19 28.47 -5.55 0.60
N GLY A 20 27.89 -5.46 -0.60
CA GLY A 20 27.22 -4.24 -1.03
C GLY A 20 26.54 -4.35 -2.39
N VAL A 21 25.69 -3.35 -2.67
CA VAL A 21 24.97 -3.24 -3.93
C VAL A 21 25.70 -2.25 -4.84
N ARG A 22 25.89 -2.63 -6.11
CA ARG A 22 26.56 -1.82 -7.13
C ARG A 22 25.55 -1.31 -8.15
N ASN A 23 25.92 -0.26 -8.89
CA ASN A 23 25.10 0.36 -9.93
C ASN A 23 23.73 0.85 -9.41
N VAL A 24 23.73 1.49 -8.23
CA VAL A 24 22.48 1.95 -7.57
C VAL A 24 21.87 3.20 -8.18
N HIS A 25 22.67 3.99 -8.91
CA HIS A 25 22.23 5.25 -9.49
C HIS A 25 21.71 5.07 -10.93
N THR A 26 20.66 5.81 -11.27
CA THR A 26 20.22 6.04 -12.65
C THR A 26 21.27 6.85 -13.39
N THR A 27 21.70 6.40 -14.57
CA THR A 27 22.82 6.98 -15.33
C THR A 27 22.51 7.24 -16.80
N ASP A 28 21.33 6.90 -17.29
CA ASP A 28 20.82 7.11 -18.65
C ASP A 28 20.39 8.57 -18.87
N PHE A 29 21.30 9.50 -18.60
CA PHE A 29 21.17 10.93 -18.89
C PHE A 29 22.07 11.33 -20.06
N PRO A 30 21.66 12.35 -20.85
CA PRO A 30 22.42 12.76 -22.03
C PRO A 30 23.83 13.22 -21.64
N GLY A 31 24.83 12.66 -22.34
CA GLY A 31 26.25 12.99 -22.12
C GLY A 31 27.00 12.05 -21.18
N ASN A 32 26.32 11.11 -20.50
CA ASN A 32 26.99 10.18 -19.59
C ASN A 32 27.74 9.05 -20.29
N TYR A 33 27.29 8.62 -21.46
CA TYR A 33 27.86 7.49 -22.19
C TYR A 33 28.20 7.84 -23.63
N SER A 34 29.36 7.40 -24.10
CA SER A 34 29.76 7.50 -25.50
C SER A 34 28.94 6.55 -26.38
N GLY A 35 28.39 7.04 -27.49
CA GLY A 35 27.68 6.21 -28.47
C GLY A 35 26.20 5.97 -28.16
N TYR A 36 25.67 6.51 -27.06
CA TYR A 36 24.25 6.45 -26.72
C TYR A 36 23.61 7.82 -26.79
N ASN A 37 22.34 7.85 -27.23
CA ASN A 37 21.52 9.06 -27.22
C ASN A 37 20.44 8.94 -26.15
N ASP A 38 20.75 9.45 -24.96
CA ASP A 38 19.88 9.40 -23.78
C ASP A 38 19.05 10.69 -23.60
N ALA A 39 18.92 11.52 -24.64
CA ALA A 39 18.00 12.66 -24.62
C ALA A 39 16.53 12.19 -24.49
N TRP A 40 15.67 13.04 -23.94
CA TRP A 40 14.26 12.74 -23.77
C TRP A 40 13.58 12.55 -25.13
N ASP A 41 12.96 11.39 -25.32
CA ASP A 41 12.18 11.04 -26.51
C ASP A 41 10.86 10.40 -26.08
N LYS A 42 9.77 11.10 -26.36
CA LYS A 42 8.41 10.67 -26.00
C LYS A 42 8.01 9.38 -26.72
N GLN A 43 8.35 9.22 -27.99
CA GLN A 43 7.95 8.04 -28.77
C GLN A 43 8.67 6.78 -28.27
N ARG A 44 9.95 6.93 -27.92
CA ARG A 44 10.73 5.85 -27.30
C ARG A 44 10.14 5.43 -25.95
N PHE A 45 9.73 6.39 -25.13
CA PHE A 45 9.08 6.11 -23.84
C PHE A 45 7.74 5.39 -24.04
N GLU A 46 6.85 5.91 -24.90
CA GLU A 46 5.53 5.32 -25.16
C GLU A 46 5.61 3.91 -25.74
N LYS A 47 6.63 3.62 -26.56
CA LYS A 47 6.84 2.28 -27.13
C LYS A 47 7.33 1.26 -26.09
N ASN A 48 8.16 1.69 -25.15
CA ASN A 48 8.79 0.79 -24.18
C ASN A 48 7.94 0.61 -22.90
N PHE A 49 7.13 1.60 -22.56
CA PHE A 49 6.31 1.57 -21.36
C PHE A 49 5.19 0.53 -21.49
N LYS A 50 5.12 -0.37 -20.51
CA LYS A 50 4.06 -1.37 -20.40
C LYS A 50 3.67 -1.61 -18.95
N VAL A 51 2.42 -1.99 -18.75
CA VAL A 51 1.86 -2.35 -17.45
C VAL A 51 1.24 -3.73 -17.55
N ASP A 52 1.76 -4.67 -16.77
CA ASP A 52 1.29 -6.05 -16.75
C ASP A 52 0.61 -6.31 -15.39
N MET A 53 -0.71 -6.54 -15.36
CA MET A 53 -1.42 -6.89 -14.13
C MET A 53 -1.21 -8.37 -13.81
N ILE A 54 -0.66 -8.68 -12.63
CA ILE A 54 -0.29 -10.05 -12.24
C ILE A 54 -1.34 -10.65 -11.32
N HIS A 55 -1.79 -9.87 -10.34
CA HIS A 55 -2.74 -10.33 -9.32
C HIS A 55 -3.62 -9.17 -8.85
N MET A 56 -4.92 -9.42 -8.68
CA MET A 56 -5.87 -8.45 -8.16
C MET A 56 -6.96 -9.15 -7.37
N ASP A 57 -7.08 -8.78 -6.10
CA ASP A 57 -8.16 -9.15 -5.20
C ASP A 57 -8.96 -7.90 -4.81
N GLU A 58 -9.96 -8.04 -3.93
CA GLU A 58 -10.78 -6.93 -3.43
C GLU A 58 -9.95 -5.84 -2.73
N SER A 59 -8.92 -6.22 -1.99
CA SER A 59 -8.08 -5.30 -1.21
C SER A 59 -6.63 -5.22 -1.69
N THR A 60 -6.17 -6.12 -2.57
CA THR A 60 -4.76 -6.18 -2.98
C THR A 60 -4.60 -6.10 -4.49
N LEU A 61 -3.56 -5.39 -4.94
CA LEU A 61 -3.20 -5.28 -6.35
C LEU A 61 -1.69 -5.43 -6.50
N GLU A 62 -1.26 -6.40 -7.31
CA GLU A 62 0.13 -6.58 -7.74
C GLU A 62 0.22 -6.43 -9.26
N PHE A 63 1.05 -5.47 -9.69
CA PHE A 63 1.24 -5.17 -11.10
C PHE A 63 2.66 -4.75 -11.40
N ASP A 64 3.07 -4.95 -12.64
CA ASP A 64 4.39 -4.58 -13.11
C ASP A 64 4.34 -3.27 -13.89
N MET A 65 5.33 -2.40 -13.67
CA MET A 65 5.59 -1.22 -14.48
C MET A 65 6.96 -1.37 -15.13
N VAL A 66 6.99 -1.50 -16.45
CA VAL A 66 8.24 -1.63 -17.21
C VAL A 66 8.49 -0.39 -18.05
N GLY A 67 9.75 0.08 -18.09
CA GLY A 67 10.18 1.23 -18.88
C GLY A 67 10.01 2.59 -18.18
N ILE A 68 9.78 2.60 -16.85
CA ILE A 68 9.68 3.82 -16.04
C ILE A 68 10.93 3.98 -15.15
N ASP A 69 11.27 5.22 -14.77
CA ASP A 69 12.36 5.48 -13.82
C ASP A 69 11.89 5.45 -12.36
N ALA A 70 12.83 5.19 -11.44
CA ALA A 70 12.62 5.15 -10.00
C ALA A 70 12.01 6.45 -9.45
N ALA A 71 12.34 7.61 -10.04
CA ALA A 71 11.82 8.90 -9.58
C ALA A 71 10.30 8.98 -9.70
N ILE A 72 9.73 8.53 -10.82
CA ILE A 72 8.28 8.57 -11.07
C ILE A 72 7.58 7.44 -10.33
N ALA A 73 8.15 6.23 -10.34
CA ALA A 73 7.64 5.10 -9.56
C ALA A 73 7.53 5.46 -8.07
N ASN A 74 8.57 6.09 -7.50
CA ASN A 74 8.55 6.55 -6.11
C ASN A 74 7.57 7.71 -5.88
N ALA A 75 7.34 8.57 -6.88
CA ALA A 75 6.31 9.60 -6.78
C ALA A 75 4.92 8.97 -6.61
N PHE A 76 4.55 7.96 -7.41
CA PHE A 76 3.28 7.25 -7.25
C PHE A 76 3.16 6.60 -5.87
N ARG A 77 4.21 5.90 -5.42
CA ARG A 77 4.23 5.31 -4.07
C ARG A 77 4.00 6.36 -2.97
N ARG A 78 4.64 7.52 -3.07
CA ARG A 78 4.49 8.61 -2.07
C ARG A 78 3.09 9.22 -2.10
N ILE A 79 2.51 9.39 -3.28
CA ILE A 79 1.17 9.93 -3.44
C ILE A 79 0.13 8.97 -2.84
N LEU A 80 0.23 7.68 -3.11
CA LEU A 80 -0.65 6.66 -2.51
C LEU A 80 -0.63 6.69 -0.98
N LEU A 81 0.54 6.91 -0.37
CA LEU A 81 0.69 6.95 1.08
C LEU A 81 0.21 8.25 1.74
N ALA A 82 0.30 9.38 1.04
CA ALA A 82 0.22 10.69 1.71
C ALA A 82 -0.74 11.70 1.07
N GLU A 83 -1.14 11.54 -0.19
CA GLU A 83 -1.83 12.60 -0.93
C GLU A 83 -3.15 12.19 -1.57
N VAL A 84 -3.42 10.88 -1.69
CA VAL A 84 -4.76 10.41 -2.04
C VAL A 84 -5.67 10.64 -0.83
N PRO A 85 -6.77 11.41 -0.96
CA PRO A 85 -7.62 11.74 0.17
C PRO A 85 -8.60 10.61 0.52
N THR A 86 -9.00 10.58 1.79
CA THR A 86 -10.04 9.67 2.32
C THR A 86 -10.92 10.37 3.34
N MET A 87 -12.01 9.71 3.75
CA MET A 87 -12.89 10.16 4.84
C MET A 87 -12.48 9.47 6.15
N ALA A 88 -12.22 10.25 7.20
CA ALA A 88 -11.95 9.72 8.54
C ALA A 88 -12.51 10.63 9.63
N VAL A 89 -12.70 10.08 10.84
CA VAL A 89 -13.23 10.82 12.00
C VAL A 89 -12.21 11.86 12.47
N GLU A 90 -12.64 13.10 12.61
CA GLU A 90 -11.83 14.23 13.08
C GLU A 90 -12.31 14.77 14.42
N LYS A 91 -13.62 14.93 14.59
CA LYS A 91 -14.22 15.41 15.84
C LYS A 91 -15.07 14.31 16.47
N VAL A 92 -14.91 14.15 17.78
CA VAL A 92 -15.71 13.25 18.61
C VAL A 92 -16.32 14.07 19.74
N PHE A 93 -17.64 14.19 19.75
CA PHE A 93 -18.41 14.83 20.81
C PHE A 93 -18.86 13.75 21.78
N VAL A 94 -18.39 13.85 23.03
CA VAL A 94 -18.70 12.87 24.08
C VAL A 94 -19.87 13.41 24.91
N TYR A 95 -20.98 12.69 24.92
CA TYR A 95 -22.13 13.01 25.79
C TYR A 95 -22.01 12.34 27.15
N ASN A 96 -21.71 11.04 27.15
CA ASN A 96 -21.43 10.29 28.36
C ASN A 96 -20.48 9.13 28.07
N ASN A 97 -19.31 9.12 28.70
CA ASN A 97 -18.40 7.98 28.71
C ASN A 97 -18.12 7.57 30.16
N THR A 98 -18.67 6.44 30.57
CA THR A 98 -18.43 5.84 31.89
C THR A 98 -17.58 4.56 31.80
N SER A 99 -16.99 4.32 30.62
CA SER A 99 -16.09 3.20 30.40
C SER A 99 -14.74 3.42 31.10
N ILE A 100 -13.89 2.38 31.10
CA ILE A 100 -12.53 2.48 31.63
C ILE A 100 -11.60 3.18 30.63
N VAL A 101 -11.96 3.18 29.34
CA VAL A 101 -11.17 3.82 28.28
C VAL A 101 -11.36 5.33 28.37
N GLN A 102 -10.25 6.06 28.50
CA GLN A 102 -10.26 7.52 28.56
C GLN A 102 -10.77 8.12 27.25
N ASP A 103 -11.37 9.31 27.34
CA ASP A 103 -12.01 9.99 26.21
C ASP A 103 -11.03 10.25 25.06
N GLU A 104 -9.82 10.68 25.36
CA GLU A 104 -8.78 10.95 24.37
C GLU A 104 -8.32 9.68 23.64
N ILE A 105 -8.23 8.56 24.37
CA ILE A 105 -7.84 7.27 23.80
C ILE A 105 -8.99 6.70 22.95
N LEU A 106 -10.23 6.85 23.42
CA LEU A 106 -11.42 6.46 22.67
C LEU A 106 -11.52 7.24 21.36
N ALA A 107 -11.37 8.56 21.41
CA ALA A 107 -11.40 9.43 20.23
C ALA A 107 -10.28 9.07 19.23
N HIS A 108 -9.07 8.83 19.72
CA HIS A 108 -7.95 8.39 18.88
C HIS A 108 -8.24 7.05 18.18
N ARG A 109 -8.82 6.07 18.90
CA ARG A 109 -9.20 4.78 18.30
C ARG A 109 -10.29 4.92 17.24
N LEU A 110 -11.32 5.73 17.51
CA LEU A 110 -12.39 6.02 16.55
C LEU A 110 -11.86 6.72 15.29
N GLY A 111 -10.85 7.59 15.46
CA GLY A 111 -10.14 8.25 14.36
C GLY A 111 -9.46 7.31 13.36
N LEU A 112 -9.05 6.13 13.80
CA LEU A 112 -8.32 5.15 12.98
C LEU A 112 -9.22 4.13 12.29
N ILE A 113 -10.54 4.18 12.50
CA ILE A 113 -11.47 3.26 11.83
C ILE A 113 -11.69 3.76 10.40
N PRO A 114 -11.35 2.96 9.37
CA PRO A 114 -11.58 3.35 7.99
C PRO A 114 -13.09 3.39 7.69
N ILE A 115 -13.54 4.47 7.06
CA ILE A 115 -14.94 4.69 6.70
C ILE A 115 -15.14 4.39 5.22
N CYS A 116 -16.11 3.53 4.90
CA CYS A 116 -16.53 3.24 3.54
C CYS A 116 -17.38 4.41 3.01
N ALA A 117 -16.71 5.44 2.51
CA ALA A 117 -17.30 6.60 1.87
C ALA A 117 -16.40 7.08 0.74
N ASP A 118 -16.96 7.28 -0.45
CA ASP A 118 -16.18 7.75 -1.60
C ASP A 118 -15.77 9.23 -1.38
N PRO A 119 -14.48 9.53 -1.17
CA PRO A 119 -14.02 10.89 -0.88
C PRO A 119 -14.21 11.84 -2.07
N ARG A 120 -14.51 11.35 -3.28
CA ARG A 120 -14.74 12.18 -4.46
C ARG A 120 -16.08 12.92 -4.41
N LEU A 121 -17.03 12.41 -3.62
CA LEU A 121 -18.36 13.01 -3.44
C LEU A 121 -18.37 14.15 -2.41
N PHE A 122 -17.29 14.29 -1.64
CA PHE A 122 -17.19 15.27 -0.56
C PHE A 122 -16.14 16.34 -0.88
N GLU A 123 -16.43 17.56 -0.44
CA GLU A 123 -15.49 18.68 -0.50
C GLU A 123 -14.61 18.75 0.75
N TYR A 124 -13.50 19.48 0.66
CA TYR A 124 -12.68 19.77 1.82
C TYR A 124 -13.38 20.78 2.71
N LYS A 125 -13.35 20.54 4.02
CA LYS A 125 -13.87 21.47 5.01
C LYS A 125 -12.81 22.49 5.39
N SER A 126 -13.11 23.78 5.31
CA SER A 126 -12.28 24.86 5.86
C SER A 126 -12.55 25.03 7.36
N GLU A 127 -11.64 25.67 8.09
CA GLU A 127 -11.79 25.85 9.55
C GLU A 127 -13.03 26.68 9.94
N GLU A 128 -13.46 27.58 9.06
CA GLU A 128 -14.60 28.48 9.25
C GLU A 128 -15.93 27.86 8.78
N ASP A 129 -15.89 26.75 8.04
CA ASP A 129 -17.09 26.16 7.44
C ASP A 129 -17.93 25.42 8.51
N GLU A 130 -19.25 25.55 8.40
CA GLU A 130 -20.19 24.73 9.17
C GLU A 130 -20.17 23.27 8.68
N CYS A 131 -20.63 22.35 9.52
CA CYS A 131 -20.72 20.94 9.12
C CYS A 131 -22.00 20.75 8.31
N ASP A 132 -21.84 20.51 7.01
CA ASP A 132 -22.93 20.40 6.06
C ASP A 132 -22.95 19.03 5.38
N GLU A 133 -24.02 18.77 4.63
CA GLU A 133 -24.20 17.54 3.85
C GLU A 133 -23.14 17.31 2.77
N ILE A 134 -22.42 18.35 2.35
CA ILE A 134 -21.42 18.31 1.27
C ILE A 134 -20.01 17.98 1.79
N ASN A 135 -19.71 18.34 3.04
CA ASN A 135 -18.34 18.29 3.59
C ASN A 135 -18.16 17.28 4.73
N THR A 136 -19.25 16.85 5.38
CA THR A 136 -19.18 16.06 6.62
C THR A 136 -20.11 14.85 6.57
N LEU A 137 -19.65 13.73 7.14
CA LEU A 137 -20.47 12.58 7.50
C LEU A 137 -20.55 12.43 9.01
N GLN A 138 -21.70 12.02 9.52
CA GLN A 138 -21.93 11.90 10.95
C GLN A 138 -22.23 10.46 11.35
N PHE A 139 -21.59 9.97 12.41
CA PHE A 139 -21.85 8.66 13.01
C PHE A 139 -22.14 8.81 14.50
N GLN A 140 -23.04 7.98 15.03
CA GLN A 140 -23.32 7.88 16.45
C GLN A 140 -22.94 6.49 16.96
N LEU A 141 -22.31 6.45 18.15
CA LEU A 141 -22.02 5.22 18.86
C LEU A 141 -22.64 5.32 20.25
N LYS A 142 -23.74 4.59 20.47
CA LYS A 142 -24.49 4.59 21.72
C LYS A 142 -24.70 3.17 22.24
N ILE A 143 -23.95 2.80 23.27
CA ILE A 143 -23.99 1.45 23.83
C ILE A 143 -24.01 1.49 25.35
N LYS A 144 -24.88 0.66 25.92
CA LYS A 144 -24.95 0.38 27.35
C LYS A 144 -24.73 -1.11 27.61
N CYS A 145 -23.84 -1.43 28.55
CA CYS A 145 -23.58 -2.80 28.95
C CYS A 145 -24.52 -3.21 30.09
N SER A 146 -25.13 -4.39 29.98
CA SER A 146 -26.05 -4.96 30.97
C SER A 146 -25.69 -6.42 31.29
N ARG A 147 -26.16 -6.90 32.45
CA ARG A 147 -26.07 -8.32 32.80
C ARG A 147 -27.12 -9.11 32.03
N ASN A 148 -26.74 -10.26 31.50
CA ASN A 148 -27.65 -11.19 30.85
C ASN A 148 -28.50 -11.91 31.92
N PRO A 149 -29.84 -11.74 31.94
CA PRO A 149 -30.71 -12.42 32.91
C PRO A 149 -30.77 -13.93 32.71
N GLN A 150 -30.42 -14.44 31.51
CA GLN A 150 -30.51 -15.84 31.13
C GLN A 150 -29.20 -16.62 31.31
N ALA A 151 -28.14 -15.98 31.81
CA ALA A 151 -26.84 -16.64 31.97
C ALA A 151 -26.91 -17.79 33.00
N ALA A 152 -26.22 -18.90 32.72
CA ALA A 152 -26.12 -19.99 33.66
C ALA A 152 -25.44 -19.52 34.96
N ARG A 153 -25.96 -19.96 36.11
CA ARG A 153 -25.48 -19.53 37.45
C ARG A 153 -24.00 -19.86 37.71
N GLU A 154 -23.45 -20.81 36.97
CA GLU A 154 -22.06 -21.27 37.10
C GLU A 154 -21.17 -20.82 35.92
N SER A 155 -21.74 -20.07 34.96
CA SER A 155 -20.96 -19.55 33.84
C SER A 155 -19.95 -18.53 34.32
N SER A 156 -18.70 -18.70 33.88
CA SER A 156 -17.61 -17.76 34.12
C SER A 156 -17.24 -16.95 32.87
N ASP A 157 -17.85 -17.27 31.72
CA ASP A 157 -17.56 -16.59 30.44
C ASP A 157 -18.26 -15.21 30.38
N PRO A 158 -17.51 -14.10 30.24
CA PRO A 158 -18.08 -12.77 30.01
C PRO A 158 -19.03 -12.69 28.81
N ASN A 159 -18.86 -13.53 27.79
CA ASN A 159 -19.75 -13.55 26.62
C ASN A 159 -21.15 -14.07 26.96
N GLU A 160 -21.29 -14.96 27.95
CA GLU A 160 -22.58 -15.45 28.40
C GLU A 160 -23.18 -14.51 29.46
N LEU A 161 -22.34 -14.00 30.36
CA LEU A 161 -22.74 -13.18 31.51
C LEU A 161 -23.21 -11.77 31.13
N TYR A 162 -22.64 -11.17 30.06
CA TYR A 162 -22.83 -9.76 29.77
C TYR A 162 -23.22 -9.47 28.33
N ILE A 163 -24.25 -8.66 28.16
CA ILE A 163 -24.71 -8.15 26.86
C ILE A 163 -23.95 -6.85 26.56
N ASN A 164 -23.48 -6.71 25.31
CA ASN A 164 -22.75 -5.54 24.81
C ASN A 164 -21.49 -5.17 25.60
N HIS A 165 -20.84 -6.16 26.21
CA HIS A 165 -19.59 -5.94 26.95
C HIS A 165 -18.37 -5.71 26.04
N LYS A 166 -18.48 -6.01 24.73
CA LYS A 166 -17.48 -5.67 23.70
C LYS A 166 -18.11 -4.71 22.71
N VAL A 167 -17.50 -3.55 22.54
CA VAL A 167 -17.94 -2.52 21.61
C VAL A 167 -17.15 -2.67 20.32
N TYR A 168 -17.83 -3.03 19.24
CA TYR A 168 -17.25 -3.20 17.91
C TYR A 168 -17.64 -2.04 16.99
N SER A 169 -16.89 -1.87 15.89
CA SER A 169 -17.17 -0.87 14.85
C SER A 169 -18.55 -1.01 14.22
N LYS A 170 -19.10 -2.22 14.06
CA LYS A 170 -20.48 -2.42 13.57
C LYS A 170 -21.58 -1.71 14.36
N HIS A 171 -21.30 -1.28 15.59
CA HIS A 171 -22.26 -0.53 16.41
C HIS A 171 -22.23 0.98 16.11
N MET A 172 -21.40 1.43 15.17
CA MET A 172 -21.42 2.79 14.65
C MET A 172 -22.59 2.92 13.68
N GLU A 173 -23.55 3.77 14.03
CA GLU A 173 -24.73 4.04 13.22
C GLU A 173 -24.54 5.35 12.46
N TRP A 174 -24.74 5.33 11.15
CA TRP A 174 -24.70 6.55 10.33
C TRP A 174 -25.94 7.40 10.61
N VAL A 175 -25.72 8.69 10.85
CA VAL A 175 -26.78 9.68 11.04
C VAL A 175 -26.77 10.61 9.82
N PRO A 176 -27.76 10.51 8.90
CA PRO A 176 -27.80 11.33 7.70
C PRO A 176 -28.00 12.81 8.03
N LEU A 177 -27.30 13.68 7.30
CA LEU A 177 -27.48 15.13 7.32
C LEU A 177 -28.20 15.59 6.05
N GLY A 178 -29.24 16.43 6.21
CA GLY A 178 -29.96 17.03 5.09
C GLY A 178 -30.46 16.00 4.06
N SER A 179 -30.12 16.22 2.80
CA SER A 179 -30.48 15.39 1.64
C SER A 179 -29.60 14.14 1.46
N GLN A 180 -28.63 13.88 2.35
CA GLN A 180 -27.86 12.62 2.27
C GLN A 180 -28.75 11.38 2.44
N ALA A 181 -29.86 11.50 3.18
CA ALA A 181 -30.82 10.42 3.39
C ALA A 181 -31.54 10.00 2.09
N ASP A 182 -31.68 10.92 1.14
CA ASP A 182 -32.37 10.67 -0.14
C ASP A 182 -31.49 9.90 -1.13
N ASN A 183 -30.18 9.81 -0.87
CA ASN A 183 -29.27 9.06 -1.70
C ASN A 183 -29.43 7.55 -1.44
N MET A 184 -30.28 6.89 -2.23
CA MET A 184 -30.55 5.45 -2.10
C MET A 184 -29.32 4.54 -2.29
N ASN A 185 -28.20 5.07 -2.79
CA ASN A 185 -26.93 4.35 -2.93
C ASN A 185 -25.94 4.62 -1.78
N ALA A 186 -26.29 5.48 -0.82
CA ALA A 186 -25.44 5.79 0.32
C ALA A 186 -25.45 4.62 1.32
N ASN A 187 -24.36 3.85 1.33
CA ASN A 187 -24.09 2.83 2.35
C ASN A 187 -22.84 3.22 3.14
N PHE A 188 -22.92 4.34 3.87
CA PHE A 188 -21.81 4.81 4.70
C PHE A 188 -21.72 3.96 5.96
N ARG A 189 -20.62 3.23 6.11
CA ARG A 189 -20.37 2.33 7.23
C ARG A 189 -18.86 2.24 7.50
N PRO A 190 -18.42 1.80 8.68
CA PRO A 190 -17.04 1.35 8.85
C PRO A 190 -16.74 0.22 7.84
N VAL A 191 -15.52 0.18 7.30
CA VAL A 191 -15.13 -0.85 6.32
C VAL A 191 -15.18 -2.25 6.97
N HIS A 192 -14.60 -2.36 8.16
CA HIS A 192 -14.56 -3.60 8.94
C HIS A 192 -15.53 -3.51 10.12
N ASP A 193 -16.37 -4.53 10.28
CA ASP A 193 -17.47 -4.57 11.26
C ASP A 193 -17.03 -5.07 12.65
N ASP A 194 -15.83 -5.63 12.75
CA ASP A 194 -15.32 -6.40 13.90
C ASP A 194 -14.14 -5.74 14.63
N ILE A 195 -13.84 -4.47 14.34
CA ILE A 195 -12.79 -3.72 15.06
C ILE A 195 -13.26 -3.46 16.49
N LEU A 196 -12.53 -3.99 17.47
CA LEU A 196 -12.81 -3.76 18.89
C LEU A 196 -12.41 -2.33 19.28
N ILE A 197 -13.36 -1.54 19.74
CA ILE A 197 -13.17 -0.15 20.15
C ILE A 197 -12.91 -0.07 21.65
N ALA A 198 -13.81 -0.64 22.45
CA ALA A 198 -13.78 -0.61 23.91
C ALA A 198 -14.37 -1.88 24.51
N GLN A 199 -14.03 -2.15 25.77
CA GLN A 199 -14.61 -3.24 26.54
C GLN A 199 -15.28 -2.67 27.79
N LEU A 200 -16.51 -3.10 28.04
CA LEU A 200 -17.38 -2.57 29.09
C LEU A 200 -17.66 -3.62 30.18
N ARG A 201 -18.19 -3.13 31.30
CA ARG A 201 -18.83 -3.92 32.35
C ARG A 201 -20.24 -3.40 32.62
N PRO A 202 -21.14 -4.22 33.20
CA PRO A 202 -22.51 -3.82 33.44
C PRO A 202 -22.62 -2.52 34.24
N GLY A 203 -23.45 -1.60 33.75
CA GLY A 203 -23.61 -0.25 34.33
C GLY A 203 -22.78 0.82 33.62
N GLN A 204 -21.82 0.46 32.78
CA GLN A 204 -21.08 1.39 31.93
C GLN A 204 -21.81 1.64 30.61
N GLU A 205 -21.67 2.85 30.10
CA GLU A 205 -22.20 3.32 28.83
C GLU A 205 -21.22 4.24 28.10
N ILE A 206 -21.32 4.23 26.78
CA ILE A 206 -20.63 5.11 25.84
C ILE A 206 -21.71 5.73 24.94
N ASP A 207 -21.79 7.05 24.91
CA ASP A 207 -22.61 7.84 23.98
C ASP A 207 -21.74 8.94 23.37
N VAL A 208 -21.36 8.75 22.10
CA VAL A 208 -20.50 9.67 21.36
C VAL A 208 -21.04 9.93 19.96
N LEU A 209 -20.79 11.14 19.47
CA LEU A 209 -21.09 11.56 18.11
C LEU A 209 -19.80 11.91 17.37
N MET A 210 -19.64 11.41 16.15
CA MET A 210 -18.42 11.50 15.37
C MET A 210 -18.69 12.27 14.07
N HIS A 211 -17.81 13.22 13.74
CA HIS A 211 -17.80 13.89 12.44
C HIS A 211 -16.61 13.41 11.64
N CYS A 212 -16.90 12.83 10.47
CA CYS A 212 -15.92 12.42 9.47
C CYS A 212 -15.78 13.49 8.41
N VAL A 213 -14.54 13.84 8.08
CA VAL A 213 -14.21 14.84 7.07
C VAL A 213 -13.20 14.27 6.08
N LYS A 214 -13.10 14.93 4.93
CA LYS A 214 -12.11 14.62 3.91
C LYS A 214 -10.73 15.17 4.29
N GLY A 215 -9.71 14.31 4.29
CA GLY A 215 -8.33 14.68 4.60
C GLY A 215 -7.31 13.91 3.76
N ILE A 216 -6.03 14.29 3.87
CA ILE A 216 -4.91 13.63 3.17
C ILE A 216 -3.96 12.97 4.16
N GLY A 217 -3.33 11.86 3.77
CA GLY A 217 -2.40 11.11 4.63
C GLY A 217 -1.19 11.90 5.13
N LYS A 218 -0.81 12.98 4.43
CA LYS A 218 0.27 13.89 4.81
C LYS A 218 -0.05 14.68 6.07
N ASP A 219 -1.32 14.99 6.29
CA ASP A 219 -1.79 15.71 7.48
C ASP A 219 -1.81 14.76 8.70
N HIS A 220 -2.48 13.62 8.54
CA HIS A 220 -2.50 12.57 9.55
C HIS A 220 -2.56 11.19 8.91
N ALA A 221 -1.83 10.21 9.48
CA ALA A 221 -1.72 8.86 8.94
C ALA A 221 -3.07 8.10 8.83
N LYS A 222 -4.07 8.52 9.61
CA LYS A 222 -5.45 7.97 9.57
C LYS A 222 -6.13 8.13 8.21
N PHE A 223 -5.69 9.11 7.41
CA PHE A 223 -6.22 9.37 6.07
C PHE A 223 -5.51 8.54 4.98
N SER A 224 -4.51 7.72 5.31
CA SER A 224 -3.85 6.85 4.32
C SER A 224 -4.85 5.81 3.80
N PRO A 225 -5.14 5.76 2.49
CA PRO A 225 -6.05 4.77 1.91
C PRO A 225 -5.43 3.37 1.78
N VAL A 226 -4.12 3.27 1.95
CA VAL A 226 -3.37 2.01 1.80
C VAL A 226 -2.87 1.54 3.16
N ALA A 227 -2.94 0.23 3.38
CA ALA A 227 -2.24 -0.43 4.48
C ALA A 227 -0.73 -0.33 4.23
N THR A 228 -0.29 -0.74 3.04
CA THR A 228 1.04 -0.48 2.53
C THR A 228 1.02 -0.34 1.01
N ALA A 229 1.87 0.56 0.51
CA ALA A 229 2.16 0.67 -0.91
C ALA A 229 3.68 0.66 -1.08
N SER A 230 4.18 -0.34 -1.80
CA SER A 230 5.60 -0.53 -2.01
C SER A 230 5.89 -1.05 -3.41
N TYR A 231 7.16 -1.02 -3.77
CA TYR A 231 7.63 -1.66 -4.98
C TYR A 231 8.98 -2.31 -4.75
N ARG A 232 9.30 -3.29 -5.57
CA ARG A 232 10.64 -3.87 -5.69
C ARG A 232 10.99 -4.01 -7.16
N LEU A 233 12.28 -3.92 -7.50
CA LEU A 233 12.72 -4.20 -8.87
C LEU A 233 12.59 -5.70 -9.17
N LEU A 234 12.39 -6.12 -10.41
CA LEU A 234 12.36 -7.54 -10.76
C LEU A 234 13.75 -8.19 -10.50
N PRO A 235 13.84 -9.26 -9.69
CA PRO A 235 15.04 -10.08 -9.60
C PRO A 235 15.42 -10.70 -10.94
N GLU A 236 16.71 -10.66 -11.26
CA GLU A 236 17.30 -11.42 -12.35
C GLU A 236 18.44 -12.25 -11.76
N ILE A 237 18.30 -13.57 -11.82
CA ILE A 237 19.30 -14.52 -11.37
C ILE A 237 19.84 -15.21 -12.61
N THR A 238 21.15 -15.14 -12.82
CA THR A 238 21.82 -15.78 -13.96
C THR A 238 22.83 -16.78 -13.44
N LEU A 239 22.80 -18.01 -13.95
CA LEU A 239 23.82 -19.02 -13.69
C LEU A 239 24.95 -18.82 -14.71
N LEU A 240 26.15 -18.50 -14.23
CA LEU A 240 27.33 -18.26 -15.07
C LEU A 240 27.89 -19.57 -15.66
N GLN A 241 27.66 -20.68 -14.97
CA GLN A 241 28.08 -22.02 -15.38
C GLN A 241 26.96 -23.03 -15.08
N PRO A 242 26.89 -24.16 -15.81
CA PRO A 242 25.97 -25.25 -15.50
C PRO A 242 26.26 -25.82 -14.10
N VAL A 243 25.25 -25.87 -13.24
CA VAL A 243 25.35 -26.45 -11.90
C VAL A 243 24.64 -27.80 -11.91
N GLU A 244 25.40 -28.88 -11.70
CA GLU A 244 24.91 -30.26 -11.78
C GLU A 244 25.00 -31.01 -10.43
N GLY A 245 24.25 -32.10 -10.30
CA GLY A 245 24.37 -33.07 -9.20
C GLY A 245 23.98 -32.52 -7.83
N GLU A 246 24.76 -32.84 -6.80
CA GLU A 246 24.49 -32.40 -5.42
C GLU A 246 24.63 -30.87 -5.23
N ALA A 247 25.44 -30.22 -6.07
CA ALA A 247 25.57 -28.75 -6.05
C ALA A 247 24.27 -28.07 -6.47
N ALA A 248 23.51 -28.67 -7.41
CA ALA A 248 22.20 -28.17 -7.84
C ALA A 248 21.17 -28.21 -6.70
N GLU A 249 21.15 -29.29 -5.93
CA GLU A 249 20.27 -29.45 -4.76
C GLU A 249 20.61 -28.45 -3.65
N ARG A 250 21.90 -28.18 -3.41
CA ARG A 250 22.34 -27.14 -2.47
C ARG A 250 21.98 -25.75 -2.96
N LEU A 251 22.21 -25.45 -4.24
CA LEU A 251 21.85 -24.18 -4.85
C LEU A 251 20.36 -23.90 -4.69
N LYS A 252 19.50 -24.89 -4.95
CA LYS A 252 18.03 -24.75 -4.77
C LYS A 252 17.65 -24.35 -3.33
N LYS A 253 18.34 -24.87 -2.31
CA LYS A 253 18.08 -24.53 -0.89
C LYS A 253 18.51 -23.11 -0.51
N CYS A 254 19.41 -22.50 -1.27
CA CYS A 254 19.86 -21.12 -1.00
C CYS A 254 18.84 -20.06 -1.45
N PHE A 255 17.89 -20.41 -2.32
CA PHE A 255 16.89 -19.50 -2.87
C PHE A 255 15.49 -19.81 -2.35
N SER A 256 14.57 -18.87 -2.57
CA SER A 256 13.16 -19.05 -2.22
C SER A 256 12.55 -20.24 -2.99
N SER A 257 11.59 -20.93 -2.39
CA SER A 257 10.91 -22.08 -3.02
C SER A 257 10.25 -21.68 -4.34
N GLY A 258 10.51 -22.42 -5.41
CA GLY A 258 9.96 -22.15 -6.75
C GLY A 258 10.83 -21.25 -7.64
N VAL A 259 11.93 -20.70 -7.12
CA VAL A 259 12.85 -19.87 -7.92
C VAL A 259 13.75 -20.73 -8.81
N ILE A 260 14.34 -21.76 -8.22
CA ILE A 260 15.25 -22.69 -8.89
C ILE A 260 14.57 -24.06 -9.00
N GLU A 261 14.54 -24.58 -10.23
CA GLU A 261 14.08 -25.93 -10.53
C GLU A 261 15.26 -26.81 -10.93
N ILE A 262 15.12 -28.11 -10.68
CA ILE A 262 16.12 -29.10 -11.03
C ILE A 262 15.49 -29.99 -12.09
N GLU A 263 16.10 -30.01 -13.27
CA GLU A 263 15.70 -30.86 -14.38
C GLU A 263 16.67 -32.02 -14.53
N GLU A 264 16.14 -33.17 -14.94
CA GLU A 264 16.95 -34.36 -15.18
C GLU A 264 17.23 -34.49 -16.68
N ILE A 265 18.44 -34.12 -17.09
CA ILE A 265 18.89 -34.19 -18.49
C ILE A 265 19.94 -35.31 -18.58
N LYS A 266 19.66 -36.34 -19.39
CA LYS A 266 20.56 -37.50 -19.59
C LYS A 266 20.97 -38.20 -18.28
N GLY A 267 20.04 -38.31 -17.32
CA GLY A 267 20.27 -38.94 -16.01
C GLY A 267 21.11 -38.10 -15.04
N LYS A 268 21.31 -36.81 -15.34
CA LYS A 268 21.98 -35.84 -14.47
C LYS A 268 21.01 -34.75 -14.05
N LYS A 269 21.02 -34.43 -12.76
CA LYS A 269 20.30 -33.29 -12.18
C LYS A 269 21.01 -31.99 -12.55
N VAL A 270 20.32 -31.07 -13.22
CA VAL A 270 20.83 -29.76 -13.64
C VAL A 270 19.90 -28.68 -13.10
N ALA A 271 20.46 -27.63 -12.46
CA ALA A 271 19.67 -26.51 -11.97
C ALA A 271 19.37 -25.51 -13.11
N ARG A 272 18.13 -25.01 -13.17
CA ARG A 272 17.77 -23.82 -13.95
C ARG A 272 16.95 -22.83 -13.14
N VAL A 273 17.02 -21.56 -13.53
CA VAL A 273 16.17 -20.51 -12.98
C VAL A 273 14.80 -20.64 -13.63
N ALA A 274 13.77 -20.89 -12.82
CA ALA A 274 12.40 -21.04 -13.29
C ALA A 274 11.63 -19.72 -13.15
N ASN A 275 11.57 -19.17 -11.94
CA ASN A 275 10.84 -17.94 -11.67
C ASN A 275 11.59 -17.05 -10.67
N ALA A 276 12.40 -16.13 -11.20
CA ALA A 276 13.16 -15.19 -10.37
C ALA A 276 12.26 -14.22 -9.57
N ARG A 277 11.01 -13.98 -10.00
CA ARG A 277 10.07 -13.03 -9.35
C ARG A 277 9.79 -13.36 -7.88
N LEU A 278 9.77 -14.66 -7.57
CA LEU A 278 9.45 -15.19 -6.25
C LEU A 278 10.59 -14.99 -5.24
N ASP A 279 11.79 -14.60 -5.70
CA ASP A 279 12.92 -14.52 -4.81
C ASP A 279 12.93 -13.24 -3.96
N THR A 280 13.27 -13.43 -2.68
CA THR A 280 13.38 -12.36 -1.69
C THR A 280 14.79 -11.79 -1.56
N PHE A 281 15.80 -12.40 -2.22
CA PHE A 281 17.22 -12.09 -2.07
C PHE A 281 17.71 -12.16 -0.61
N SER A 282 17.62 -13.34 -0.02
CA SER A 282 18.28 -13.68 1.26
C SER A 282 19.81 -13.57 1.20
N ARG A 283 20.39 -13.68 0.00
CA ARG A 283 21.84 -13.71 -0.27
C ARG A 283 22.58 -14.90 0.36
N GLU A 284 21.86 -15.95 0.70
CA GLU A 284 22.41 -17.16 1.33
C GLU A 284 23.51 -17.82 0.49
N ILE A 285 23.44 -17.66 -0.83
CA ILE A 285 24.40 -18.22 -1.78
C ILE A 285 25.85 -17.76 -1.57
N PHE A 286 26.06 -16.55 -1.02
CA PHE A 286 27.43 -16.07 -0.73
C PHE A 286 28.07 -16.75 0.48
N ARG A 287 27.29 -17.45 1.32
CA ARG A 287 27.83 -18.25 2.43
C ARG A 287 28.50 -19.54 1.95
N HIS A 288 28.27 -19.94 0.70
CA HIS A 288 28.81 -21.14 0.10
C HIS A 288 29.95 -20.79 -0.87
N ASP A 289 31.19 -21.01 -0.45
CA ASP A 289 32.40 -20.65 -1.20
C ASP A 289 32.50 -21.32 -2.58
N ASP A 290 31.90 -22.48 -2.73
CA ASP A 290 31.87 -23.25 -3.96
C ASP A 290 30.79 -22.79 -4.95
N LEU A 291 29.73 -22.13 -4.46
CA LEU A 291 28.60 -21.68 -5.28
C LEU A 291 28.63 -20.17 -5.59
N LYS A 292 29.32 -19.37 -4.78
CA LYS A 292 29.34 -17.89 -4.91
C LYS A 292 29.78 -17.38 -6.28
N ASN A 293 30.68 -18.09 -6.95
CA ASN A 293 31.22 -17.71 -8.27
C ASN A 293 30.38 -18.24 -9.44
N LEU A 294 29.34 -19.04 -9.18
CA LEU A 294 28.50 -19.67 -10.20
C LEU A 294 27.24 -18.85 -10.49
N VAL A 295 26.91 -17.87 -9.65
CA VAL A 295 25.69 -17.09 -9.74
C VAL A 295 25.98 -15.61 -9.91
N HIS A 296 25.13 -14.96 -10.70
CA HIS A 296 25.07 -13.51 -10.80
C HIS A 296 23.68 -13.05 -10.32
N LEU A 297 23.64 -12.29 -9.23
CA LEU A 297 22.40 -11.72 -8.69
C LEU A 297 22.29 -10.26 -9.11
N ALA A 298 21.25 -9.95 -9.87
CA ALA A 298 20.94 -8.60 -10.31
C ALA A 298 19.46 -8.27 -10.12
N ARG A 299 19.14 -6.98 -10.25
CA ARG A 299 17.78 -6.48 -10.45
C ARG A 299 17.72 -5.74 -11.78
N VAL A 300 16.61 -5.90 -12.49
CA VAL A 300 16.31 -5.15 -13.71
C VAL A 300 15.85 -3.74 -13.31
N ARG A 301 16.56 -2.69 -13.75
CA ARG A 301 16.36 -1.31 -13.27
C ARG A 301 15.01 -0.71 -13.67
N ASP A 302 14.57 -0.99 -14.89
CA ASP A 302 13.37 -0.42 -15.49
C ASP A 302 12.12 -1.29 -15.30
N HIS A 303 12.18 -2.34 -14.48
CA HIS A 303 11.05 -3.23 -14.20
C HIS A 303 10.71 -3.22 -12.72
N TYR A 304 9.62 -2.55 -12.38
CA TYR A 304 9.10 -2.45 -11.01
C TYR A 304 7.93 -3.39 -10.82
N ILE A 305 7.95 -4.13 -9.73
CA ILE A 305 6.82 -4.91 -9.21
C ILE A 305 6.19 -4.07 -8.10
N PHE A 306 5.02 -3.50 -8.36
CA PHE A 306 4.23 -2.76 -7.38
C PHE A 306 3.31 -3.70 -6.62
N SER A 307 3.15 -3.42 -5.33
CA SER A 307 2.17 -4.05 -4.45
C SER A 307 1.45 -2.95 -3.67
N VAL A 308 0.14 -2.87 -3.88
CA VAL A 308 -0.76 -1.89 -3.26
C VAL A 308 -1.85 -2.63 -2.52
N GLU A 309 -1.87 -2.46 -1.20
CA GLU A 309 -2.87 -3.04 -0.31
C GLU A 309 -3.78 -1.91 0.19
N SER A 310 -5.04 -1.93 -0.20
CA SER A 310 -6.07 -0.98 0.23
C SER A 310 -6.56 -1.32 1.64
N THR A 311 -6.93 -0.30 2.42
CA THR A 311 -7.65 -0.47 3.69
C THR A 311 -9.14 -0.76 3.51
N GLY A 312 -9.61 -0.85 2.26
CA GLY A 312 -10.99 -1.18 1.89
C GLY A 312 -11.93 0.03 1.75
N ILE A 313 -11.41 1.26 1.83
CA ILE A 313 -12.17 2.50 1.57
C ILE A 313 -12.54 2.60 0.08
N LEU A 314 -11.56 2.33 -0.79
CA LEU A 314 -11.69 2.28 -2.24
C LEU A 314 -10.92 1.08 -2.78
N PRO A 315 -11.33 0.48 -3.91
CA PRO A 315 -10.57 -0.61 -4.51
C PRO A 315 -9.20 -0.10 -5.03
N PRO A 316 -8.15 -0.95 -5.00
CA PRO A 316 -6.76 -0.52 -5.23
C PRO A 316 -6.47 -0.04 -6.66
N ASP A 317 -7.22 -0.51 -7.67
CA ASP A 317 -7.14 -0.05 -9.06
C ASP A 317 -7.53 1.44 -9.21
N VAL A 318 -8.57 1.86 -8.48
CA VAL A 318 -9.00 3.25 -8.40
C VAL A 318 -7.95 4.07 -7.64
N LEU A 319 -7.36 3.55 -6.57
CA LEU A 319 -6.32 4.25 -5.81
C LEU A 319 -5.10 4.61 -6.69
N VAL A 320 -4.62 3.67 -7.50
CA VAL A 320 -3.50 3.91 -8.42
C VAL A 320 -3.89 4.96 -9.48
N SER A 321 -5.10 4.88 -10.01
CA SER A 321 -5.63 5.85 -10.98
C SER A 321 -5.72 7.27 -10.39
N GLU A 322 -6.21 7.40 -9.16
CA GLU A 322 -6.27 8.69 -8.45
C GLU A 322 -4.86 9.22 -8.13
N ALA A 323 -3.92 8.36 -7.74
CA ALA A 323 -2.55 8.78 -7.51
C ALA A 323 -1.88 9.39 -8.75
N ILE A 324 -2.15 8.84 -9.94
CA ILE A 324 -1.66 9.40 -11.21
C ILE A 324 -2.29 10.76 -11.48
N LYS A 325 -3.61 10.92 -11.25
CA LYS A 325 -4.32 12.20 -11.41
C LYS A 325 -3.79 13.28 -10.48
N VAL A 326 -3.44 12.94 -9.24
CA VAL A 326 -2.84 13.90 -8.29
C VAL A 326 -1.50 14.43 -8.82
N LEU A 327 -0.63 13.56 -9.36
CA LEU A 327 0.62 14.01 -9.96
C LEU A 327 0.38 14.90 -11.18
N MET A 328 -0.59 14.54 -12.03
CA MET A 328 -0.98 15.32 -13.20
C MET A 328 -1.50 16.72 -12.80
N GLY A 329 -2.36 16.79 -11.78
CA GLY A 329 -2.91 18.03 -11.25
C GLY A 329 -1.84 18.97 -10.67
N LYS A 330 -0.82 18.40 -10.00
CA LYS A 330 0.33 19.18 -9.51
C LYS A 330 1.10 19.86 -10.63
N CYS A 331 1.41 19.14 -11.71
CA CYS A 331 2.09 19.70 -12.87
C CYS A 331 1.23 20.79 -13.53
N GLN A 332 -0.07 20.52 -13.69
CA GLN A 332 -1.01 21.45 -14.31
C GLN A 332 -1.10 22.78 -13.54
N ARG A 333 -1.17 22.73 -12.20
CA ARG A 333 -1.22 23.92 -11.35
C ARG A 333 -0.06 24.88 -11.59
N PHE A 334 1.18 24.37 -11.62
CA PHE A 334 2.35 25.22 -11.86
C PHE A 334 2.39 25.78 -13.29
N LEU A 335 1.91 25.02 -14.29
CA LEU A 335 1.79 25.54 -15.66
C LEU A 335 0.79 26.71 -15.75
N GLU A 336 -0.30 26.65 -14.99
CA GLU A 336 -1.29 27.73 -14.91
C GLU A 336 -0.75 28.96 -14.19
N GLU A 337 -0.04 28.78 -13.08
CA GLU A 337 0.64 29.86 -12.36
C GLU A 337 1.66 30.57 -13.24
N LEU A 338 2.51 29.83 -13.98
CA LEU A 338 3.48 30.42 -14.90
C LEU A 338 2.81 31.23 -16.02
N LYS A 339 1.70 30.72 -16.59
CA LYS A 339 0.91 31.44 -17.59
C LYS A 339 0.26 32.71 -17.01
N SER A 340 -0.13 32.68 -15.74
CA SER A 340 -0.72 33.85 -15.07
C SER A 340 0.29 34.97 -14.86
N ILE A 341 1.54 34.62 -14.54
CA ILE A 341 2.64 35.59 -14.34
C ILE A 341 3.04 36.22 -15.66
N GLN A 342 3.14 35.46 -16.75
CA GLN A 342 3.52 35.98 -18.07
C GLN A 342 2.46 36.88 -18.73
N LYS A 343 1.23 36.86 -18.23
CA LYS A 343 0.14 37.74 -18.70
C LYS A 343 0.10 39.09 -17.98
N LYS A 344 0.85 39.25 -16.88
CA LYS A 344 1.12 40.55 -16.24
C LYS A 344 2.43 41.10 -16.78
#